data_AF-A0A354FIQ1-F1
#
_entry.id   AF-A0A354FIQ1-F1
#
_cell.length_a   1.000
_cell.length_b   1.000
_cell.length_c   1.000
_cell.angle_alpha   90.00
_cell.angle_beta   90.00
_cell.angle_gamma   90.00
#
_symmetry.space_group_name_H-M   'P 1'
#
loop_
_entity.id
_entity.type
_entity.pdbx_description
1 polymer ?
#
loop_
_entity_poly.entity_id
_entity_poly.type
_entity_poly.pdbx_seq_one_letter_code
_entity_poly.pdbx_strand_id
1 'polypeptide(L)'
;HPVAATFFKNAAQAGKDLILIDPRRIELARHASYSLQFNPDTDVALFNALMHTIVEEGLCNEEYIAKYTEGFDALKENLKDYSPEAMAKVCGIPAATLREVARRYATAK
;
A
#
# COMPACT_ATOMS: atom_id res chain seq x y z
N HIS A 1 -10.72 9.07 16.27
CA HIS A 1 -10.59 7.98 17.27
C HIS A 1 -9.28 8.11 18.06
N PRO A 2 -9.22 8.94 19.12
CA PRO A 2 -7.98 9.19 19.86
C PRO A 2 -7.39 7.94 20.54
N VAL A 3 -8.26 7.09 21.12
CA VAL A 3 -7.83 5.83 21.75
C VAL A 3 -7.24 4.86 20.72
N ALA A 4 -7.85 4.77 19.53
CA ALA A 4 -7.32 3.94 18.45
C ALA A 4 -5.93 4.40 17.99
N ALA A 5 -5.70 5.71 17.93
CA ALA A 5 -4.40 6.28 17.59
C ALA A 5 -3.29 5.85 18.56
N THR A 6 -3.61 5.62 19.84
CA THR A 6 -2.64 5.11 20.82
C THR A 6 -2.13 3.72 20.45
N PHE A 7 -2.99 2.81 19.95
CA PHE A 7 -2.55 1.48 19.52
C PHE A 7 -1.54 1.56 18.36
N PHE A 8 -1.81 2.41 17.36
CA PHE A 8 -0.89 2.61 16.23
C PHE A 8 0.45 3.22 16.67
N LYS A 9 0.42 4.21 17.58
CA LYS A 9 1.64 4.82 18.13
C LYS A 9 2.50 3.80 18.90
N ASN A 10 1.87 2.98 19.73
CA ASN A 10 2.56 1.95 20.49
C ASN A 10 3.17 0.88 19.56
N ALA A 11 2.46 0.48 18.51
CA ALA A 11 2.98 -0.46 17.51
C ALA A 11 4.21 0.09 16.77
N ALA A 12 4.16 1.37 16.36
CA ALA A 12 5.28 2.05 15.74
C ALA A 12 6.49 2.15 16.69
N GLN A 13 6.26 2.48 17.97
CA GLN A 13 7.31 2.49 19.00
C GLN A 13 7.93 1.11 19.24
N ALA A 14 7.15 0.04 19.07
CA ALA A 14 7.62 -1.34 19.14
C ALA A 14 8.35 -1.81 17.87
N GLY A 15 8.61 -0.91 16.91
CA GLY A 15 9.37 -1.19 15.69
C GLY A 15 8.55 -1.81 14.55
N LYS A 16 7.21 -1.78 14.63
CA LYS A 16 6.35 -2.18 13.51
C LYS A 16 6.27 -1.05 12.47
N ASP A 17 6.23 -1.43 11.20
CA ASP A 17 6.03 -0.46 10.13
C ASP A 17 4.61 0.12 10.19
N LEU A 18 4.53 1.44 10.35
CA LEU A 18 3.28 2.21 10.24
C LEU A 18 3.27 2.95 8.91
N ILE A 19 2.35 2.57 8.02
CA ILE A 19 2.17 3.18 6.70
C ILE A 19 0.90 4.02 6.75
N LEU A 20 1.04 5.33 6.53
CA LEU A 20 -0.07 6.27 6.53
C LEU A 20 -0.39 6.68 5.09
N ILE A 21 -1.65 6.52 4.69
CA ILE A 21 -2.17 6.92 3.37
C ILE A 21 -3.23 8.00 3.61
N ASP A 22 -2.85 9.27 3.51
CA ASP A 22 -3.75 10.43 3.64
C ASP A 22 -3.15 11.56 2.79
N PRO A 23 -3.94 12.24 1.92
CA PRO A 23 -3.44 13.35 1.11
C PRO A 23 -2.92 14.51 1.97
N ARG A 24 -3.33 14.58 3.24
CA ARG A 24 -2.87 15.56 4.21
C ARG A 24 -1.81 14.95 5.13
N ARG A 25 -0.88 15.79 5.57
CA ARG A 25 0.01 15.43 6.67
C ARG A 25 -0.68 15.62 8.01
N ILE A 26 -1.11 14.53 8.64
CA ILE A 26 -1.67 14.54 9.99
C ILE A 26 -0.60 14.27 11.07
N GLU A 27 -0.91 14.58 12.33
CA GLU A 27 0.02 14.40 13.47
C GLU A 27 0.57 12.98 13.60
N LEU A 28 -0.21 11.96 13.24
CA LEU A 28 0.22 10.56 13.28
C LEU A 28 1.38 10.26 12.33
N ALA A 29 1.56 11.07 11.27
CA ALA A 29 2.65 10.92 10.31
C ALA A 29 4.04 11.03 10.95
N ARG A 30 4.16 11.67 12.13
CA ARG A 30 5.42 11.75 12.89
C ARG A 30 5.90 10.40 13.43
N HIS A 31 4.99 9.42 13.50
CA HIS A 31 5.28 8.07 13.97
C HIS A 31 5.31 7.05 12.82
N ALA A 32 5.04 7.47 11.58
CA ALA A 32 4.92 6.57 10.45
C ALA A 32 6.30 6.30 9.82
N SER A 33 6.55 5.04 9.44
CA SER A 33 7.70 4.67 8.59
C SER A 33 7.53 5.28 7.20
N TYR A 34 6.30 5.30 6.69
CA TYR A 34 5.95 5.88 5.39
C TYR A 34 4.68 6.73 5.52
N SER A 35 4.70 7.94 4.96
CA SER A 35 3.52 8.81 4.85
C SER A 35 3.29 9.14 3.38
N LEU A 36 2.30 8.49 2.78
CA LEU A 36 1.91 8.67 1.38
C LEU A 36 0.87 9.79 1.28
N GLN A 37 1.36 11.00 1.02
CA GLN A 37 0.54 12.16 0.69
C GLN A 37 0.23 12.17 -0.80
N PHE A 38 -0.75 11.37 -1.19
CA PHE A 38 -1.16 11.22 -2.58
C PHE A 38 -2.09 12.38 -3.01
N ASN A 39 -2.25 12.57 -4.32
CA ASN A 39 -3.19 13.55 -4.87
C ASN A 39 -4.63 13.19 -4.45
N PRO A 40 -5.47 14.15 -4.03
CA PRO A 40 -6.88 13.87 -3.73
C PRO A 40 -7.58 13.13 -4.88
N ASP A 41 -8.50 12.22 -4.52
CA ASP A 41 -9.31 11.41 -5.46
C ASP A 41 -8.51 10.47 -6.39
N THR A 42 -7.30 10.06 -5.97
CA THR A 42 -6.44 9.14 -6.73
C THR A 42 -6.02 7.90 -5.94
N ASP A 43 -6.75 7.55 -4.89
CA ASP A 43 -6.49 6.37 -4.05
C ASP A 43 -6.57 5.06 -4.85
N VAL A 44 -7.51 4.94 -5.80
CA VAL A 44 -7.61 3.77 -6.68
C VAL A 44 -6.32 3.58 -7.50
N ALA A 45 -5.74 4.67 -8.02
CA ALA A 45 -4.47 4.62 -8.74
C ALA A 45 -3.32 4.17 -7.83
N LEU A 46 -3.28 4.68 -6.59
CA LEU A 46 -2.30 4.27 -5.59
C LEU A 46 -2.44 2.79 -5.23
N PHE A 47 -3.64 2.32 -4.91
CA PHE A 47 -3.86 0.93 -4.52
C PHE A 47 -3.60 -0.04 -5.67
N ASN A 48 -4.00 0.29 -6.89
CA ASN A 48 -3.69 -0.54 -8.06
C ASN A 48 -2.18 -0.63 -8.30
N ALA A 49 -1.41 0.44 -8.06
CA ALA A 49 0.05 0.40 -8.16
C ALA A 49 0.69 -0.51 -7.10
N LEU A 50 0.17 -0.48 -5.86
CA LEU A 50 0.63 -1.36 -4.80
C LEU A 50 0.32 -2.83 -5.16
N MET A 51 -0.92 -3.11 -5.56
CA MET A 51 -1.34 -4.45 -5.97
C MET A 51 -0.57 -4.95 -7.19
N HIS A 52 -0.34 -4.10 -8.19
CA HIS A 52 0.48 -4.41 -9.36
C HIS A 52 1.85 -4.90 -8.91
N THR A 53 2.53 -4.16 -8.04
CA THR A 53 3.87 -4.54 -7.55
C THR A 53 3.84 -5.89 -6.83
N ILE A 54 2.85 -6.11 -5.95
CA ILE A 54 2.72 -7.36 -5.18
C ILE A 54 2.52 -8.56 -6.11
N VAL A 55 1.70 -8.39 -7.15
CA VAL A 55 1.40 -9.45 -8.13
C VAL A 55 2.56 -9.66 -9.11
N GLU A 56 3.18 -8.58 -9.60
CA GLU A 56 4.33 -8.61 -10.51
C GLU A 56 5.53 -9.30 -9.87
N GLU A 57 5.78 -9.03 -8.58
CA GLU A 57 6.93 -9.57 -7.84
C GLU A 57 6.64 -10.93 -7.16
N GLY A 58 5.44 -11.49 -7.34
CA GLY A 58 5.09 -12.81 -6.79
C GLY A 58 5.01 -12.84 -5.26
N LEU A 59 4.61 -11.74 -4.63
CA LEU A 59 4.53 -11.58 -3.17
C LEU A 59 3.16 -11.99 -2.60
N CYS A 60 2.27 -12.51 -3.45
CA CYS A 60 0.96 -12.99 -3.06
C CYS A 60 1.03 -14.31 -2.28
N ASN A 61 0.11 -14.50 -1.33
CA ASN A 61 -0.14 -15.82 -0.76
C ASN A 61 -1.05 -16.63 -1.69
N GLU A 62 -0.43 -17.38 -2.61
CA GLU A 62 -1.15 -18.14 -3.65
C GLU A 62 -2.09 -19.19 -3.07
N GLU A 63 -1.69 -19.89 -2.00
CA GLU A 63 -2.54 -20.90 -1.34
C GLU A 63 -3.82 -20.29 -0.76
N TYR A 64 -3.70 -19.12 -0.12
CA TYR A 64 -4.84 -18.40 0.43
C TYR A 64 -5.79 -17.93 -0.66
N ILE A 65 -5.24 -17.34 -1.73
CA ILE A 65 -6.00 -16.86 -2.89
C ILE A 65 -6.77 -18.03 -3.52
N ALA A 66 -6.10 -19.13 -3.84
CA ALA A 66 -6.72 -20.29 -4.48
C ALA A 66 -7.86 -20.90 -3.64
N LYS A 67 -7.79 -20.79 -2.31
CA LYS A 67 -8.76 -21.42 -1.40
C LYS A 67 -9.92 -20.52 -0.99
N TYR A 68 -9.70 -19.21 -0.91
CA TYR A 68 -10.62 -18.30 -0.24
C TYR A 68 -11.03 -17.07 -1.07
N THR A 69 -10.56 -16.94 -2.31
CA THR A 69 -10.96 -15.82 -3.18
C THR A 69 -11.39 -16.31 -4.56
N GLU A 70 -12.02 -15.41 -5.31
CA GLU A 70 -12.44 -15.62 -6.70
C GLU A 70 -12.04 -14.41 -7.55
N GLY A 71 -11.95 -14.59 -8.87
CA GLY A 71 -11.66 -13.49 -9.80
C GLY A 71 -10.20 -12.99 -9.81
N PHE A 72 -9.27 -13.69 -9.15
CA PHE A 72 -7.87 -13.25 -9.06
C PHE A 72 -7.17 -13.17 -10.42
N ASP A 73 -7.43 -14.09 -11.36
CA ASP A 73 -6.83 -14.03 -12.69
C ASP A 73 -7.29 -12.79 -13.48
N ALA A 74 -8.57 -12.45 -13.41
CA ALA A 74 -9.10 -11.24 -14.03
C ALA A 74 -8.50 -9.97 -13.41
N LEU A 75 -8.31 -9.97 -12.08
CA LEU A 75 -7.62 -8.88 -11.38
C LEU A 75 -6.16 -8.78 -11.85
N LYS A 76 -5.42 -9.89 -11.92
CA LYS A 76 -4.02 -9.93 -12.36
C LYS A 76 -3.85 -9.40 -13.78
N GLU A 77 -4.76 -9.74 -14.68
CA GLU A 77 -4.77 -9.19 -16.04
C GLU A 77 -5.04 -7.67 -16.04
N ASN A 78 -6.05 -7.21 -15.29
CA ASN A 78 -6.35 -5.79 -15.18
C ASN A 78 -5.19 -4.98 -14.59
N LEU A 79 -4.48 -5.53 -13.59
CA LEU A 79 -3.40 -4.85 -12.91
C LEU A 79 -2.22 -4.51 -13.82
N LYS A 80 -2.02 -5.21 -14.95
CA LYS A 80 -0.90 -4.95 -15.89
C LYS A 80 -0.83 -3.49 -16.36
N ASP A 81 -1.97 -2.82 -16.45
CA ASP A 81 -2.07 -1.42 -16.90
C ASP A 81 -1.75 -0.38 -15.80
N TYR A 82 -1.52 -0.84 -14.56
CA TYR A 82 -1.36 0.02 -13.37
C TYR A 82 0.04 -0.04 -12.76
N SER A 83 1.08 -0.07 -13.61
CA SER A 83 2.46 -0.03 -13.12
C SER A 83 2.72 1.17 -12.19
N PRO A 84 3.59 1.03 -11.17
CA PRO A 84 3.99 2.14 -10.29
C PRO A 84 4.46 3.38 -11.05
N GLU A 85 5.14 3.20 -12.19
CA GLU A 85 5.65 4.27 -13.03
C GLU A 85 4.54 5.06 -13.73
N ALA A 86 3.46 4.38 -14.16
CA ALA A 86 2.29 5.02 -14.73
C ALA A 86 1.47 5.73 -13.64
N MET A 87 1.23 5.04 -12.52
CA MET A 87 0.37 5.54 -11.44
C MET A 87 1.03 6.65 -10.61
N ALA A 88 2.36 6.69 -10.53
CA ALA A 88 3.08 7.78 -9.86
C ALA A 88 2.70 9.17 -10.40
N LYS A 89 2.42 9.27 -11.70
CA LYS A 89 1.98 10.53 -12.33
C LYS A 89 0.56 10.92 -11.94
N VAL A 90 -0.28 9.93 -11.64
CA VAL A 90 -1.68 10.12 -11.26
C VAL A 90 -1.76 10.45 -9.77
N CYS A 91 -1.22 9.58 -8.92
CA CYS A 91 -1.33 9.71 -7.47
C CYS A 91 -0.27 10.60 -6.82
N GLY A 92 0.74 11.05 -7.55
CA GLY A 92 1.76 11.96 -7.04
C GLY A 92 2.79 11.33 -6.11
N ILE A 93 2.77 10.00 -5.95
CA ILE A 93 3.77 9.27 -5.14
C ILE A 93 4.86 8.71 -6.06
N PRO A 94 6.15 8.87 -5.74
CA PRO A 94 7.23 8.28 -6.53
C PRO A 94 7.08 6.76 -6.67
N ALA A 95 7.32 6.24 -7.89
CA ALA A 95 7.21 4.81 -8.18
C ALA A 95 8.07 3.93 -7.26
N ALA A 96 9.29 4.38 -6.94
CA ALA A 96 10.16 3.70 -5.99
C ALA A 96 9.53 3.58 -4.59
N THR A 97 8.85 4.63 -4.13
CA THR A 97 8.13 4.63 -2.86
C THR A 97 6.93 3.69 -2.88
N LEU A 98 6.17 3.67 -3.99
CA LEU A 98 5.06 2.72 -4.16
C LEU A 98 5.56 1.27 -4.10
N ARG A 99 6.65 0.95 -4.81
CA ARG A 99 7.24 -0.40 -4.81
C ARG A 99 7.74 -0.80 -3.43
N GLU A 100 8.45 0.08 -2.73
CA GLU A 100 8.93 -0.19 -1.38
C GLU A 100 7.77 -0.43 -0.40
N VAL A 101 6.75 0.43 -0.41
CA VAL A 101 5.57 0.28 0.46
C VAL A 101 4.83 -1.03 0.15
N ALA A 102 4.67 -1.38 -1.13
CA ALA A 102 4.03 -2.62 -1.54
C ALA A 102 4.78 -3.86 -0.99
N ARG A 103 6.11 -3.89 -1.13
CA ARG A 103 6.96 -4.97 -0.59
C ARG A 103 6.88 -5.05 0.93
N ARG A 104 6.97 -3.91 1.62
CA ARG A 104 6.87 -3.84 3.08
C ARG A 104 5.53 -4.36 3.58
N TYR A 105 4.44 -3.96 2.92
CA TYR A 105 3.11 -4.41 3.26
C TYR A 105 2.94 -5.92 3.03
N ALA A 106 3.34 -6.42 1.86
CA ALA A 106 3.15 -7.82 1.49
C ALA A 106 4.02 -8.81 2.28
N THR A 107 5.17 -8.37 2.80
CA THR A 107 6.11 -9.25 3.55
C THR A 107 6.00 -9.12 5.07
N ALA A 108 5.06 -8.29 5.56
CA ALA A 108 4.81 -8.13 6.99
C ALA A 108 4.31 -9.45 7.63
N LYS A 109 4.74 -9.70 8.87
CA LYS A 109 4.36 -10.87 9.68
C LYS A 109 3.64 -10.47 10.97
#